data_AF-A0A6G2DDY0-F1
#
_entry.id   AF-A0A6G2DDY0-F1
#
_cell.length_a   1.000
_cell.length_b   1.000
_cell.length_c   1.000
_cell.angle_alpha   90.00
_cell.angle_beta   90.00
_cell.angle_gamma   90.00
#
_symmetry.space_group_name_H-M   'P 1'
#
loop_
_entity.id
_entity.type
_entity.pdbx_description
1 polymer ?
#
loop_
_entity_poly.entity_id
_entity_poly.type
_entity_poly.pdbx_seq_one_letter_code
_entity_poly.pdbx_strand_id
1 'polypeptide(L)'
;IMDGHFVPNITLSPWFIQEVQKISDTPLSVHLMVTDPTFWVDQVLDLQCEYICIHAEVLNGLAFRLIDKIHDAGLKAGVVLNPETPVSTIFPYIDLLDKVTIMTVDPGFAGQRFLESTLYKIQELRQLRVQNGYHYIIEMDG
;
A
#
# COMPACT_ATOMS: atom_id res chain seq x y z
N ILE A 1 -8.26 4.60 -1.88
CA ILE A 1 -8.80 4.96 -3.21
C ILE A 1 -9.09 3.68 -3.95
N MET A 2 -10.30 3.52 -4.46
CA MET A 2 -10.76 2.33 -5.20
C MET A 2 -11.29 2.76 -6.56
N ASP A 3 -10.93 2.05 -7.63
CA ASP A 3 -11.28 2.40 -9.03
C ASP A 3 -12.47 1.63 -9.61
N GLY A 4 -13.12 0.77 -8.81
CA GLY A 4 -14.23 -0.08 -9.25
C GLY A 4 -13.83 -1.26 -10.15
N HIS A 5 -12.53 -1.43 -10.46
CA HIS A 5 -12.02 -2.48 -11.34
C HIS A 5 -11.11 -3.44 -10.59
N PHE A 6 -10.11 -2.93 -9.86
CA PHE A 6 -9.23 -3.74 -9.02
C PHE A 6 -10.02 -4.36 -7.86
N VAL A 7 -10.94 -3.58 -7.30
CA VAL A 7 -11.99 -4.05 -6.39
C VAL A 7 -13.35 -3.58 -6.89
N PRO A 8 -14.44 -4.35 -6.70
CA PRO A 8 -15.77 -4.00 -7.19
C PRO A 8 -16.48 -2.97 -6.30
N ASN A 9 -15.77 -1.90 -5.93
CA ASN A 9 -16.28 -0.81 -5.10
C ASN A 9 -15.59 0.52 -5.44
N ILE A 10 -16.24 1.63 -5.10
CA ILE A 10 -15.71 2.99 -5.27
C ILE A 10 -15.89 3.72 -3.92
N THR A 11 -14.82 4.33 -3.42
CA THR A 11 -14.81 5.00 -2.12
C THR A 11 -14.21 6.41 -2.20
N LEU A 12 -13.03 6.62 -1.62
CA LEU A 12 -12.38 7.92 -1.52
C LEU A 12 -11.56 8.22 -2.79
N SER A 13 -11.25 9.51 -2.97
CA SER A 13 -10.51 10.05 -4.13
C SER A 13 -9.51 11.12 -3.70
N PRO A 14 -8.65 11.61 -4.61
CA PRO A 14 -7.74 12.74 -4.36
C PRO A 14 -8.43 13.98 -3.75
N TRP A 15 -9.68 14.24 -4.15
CA TRP A 15 -10.46 15.34 -3.58
C TRP A 15 -10.67 15.20 -2.07
N PHE A 16 -10.96 13.98 -1.59
CA PHE A 16 -11.20 13.75 -0.16
C PHE A 16 -9.93 14.01 0.67
N ILE A 17 -8.76 13.63 0.14
CA ILE A 17 -7.46 13.91 0.76
C ILE A 17 -7.28 15.43 0.94
N GLN A 18 -7.54 16.21 -0.11
CA GLN A 18 -7.43 17.67 -0.07
C GLN A 18 -8.37 18.29 0.97
N GLU A 19 -9.60 17.81 1.10
CA GLU A 19 -10.53 18.32 2.11
C GLU A 19 -10.07 18.00 3.54
N VAL A 20 -9.52 16.80 3.78
CA VAL A 20 -8.97 16.42 5.10
C VAL A 20 -7.77 17.30 5.46
N GLN A 21 -6.87 17.57 4.51
CA GLN A 21 -5.68 18.40 4.74
C GLN A 21 -6.01 19.85 5.12
N LYS A 22 -7.19 20.38 4.76
CA LYS A 22 -7.61 21.73 5.19
C LYS A 22 -7.89 21.84 6.68
N ILE A 23 -8.16 20.71 7.34
CA ILE A 23 -8.67 20.67 8.72
C ILE A 23 -7.83 19.79 9.66
N SER A 24 -6.76 19.16 9.15
CA SER A 24 -5.92 18.25 9.92
C SER A 24 -4.48 18.24 9.41
N ASP A 25 -3.53 18.39 10.33
CA ASP A 25 -2.11 18.20 10.09
C ASP A 25 -1.66 16.73 10.27
N THR A 26 -2.59 15.84 10.62
CA THR A 26 -2.30 14.41 10.77
C THR A 26 -1.79 13.84 9.43
N PRO A 27 -0.62 13.17 9.42
CA PRO A 27 -0.10 12.52 8.23
C PRO A 27 -1.10 11.55 7.59
N LEU A 28 -1.22 11.61 6.26
CA LEU A 28 -2.15 10.78 5.50
C LEU A 28 -1.43 9.65 4.77
N SER A 29 -2.03 8.45 4.77
CA SER A 29 -1.56 7.31 3.99
C SER A 29 -2.57 6.99 2.90
N VAL A 30 -2.12 7.00 1.64
CA VAL A 30 -2.95 6.68 0.48
C VAL A 30 -2.82 5.19 0.16
N HIS A 31 -3.90 4.45 0.26
CA HIS A 31 -3.98 3.06 -0.20
C HIS A 31 -4.64 3.01 -1.59
N LEU A 32 -3.88 2.59 -2.60
CA LEU A 32 -4.31 2.52 -3.99
C LEU A 32 -4.77 1.10 -4.36
N MET A 33 -6.08 0.85 -4.23
CA MET A 33 -6.77 -0.34 -4.74
C MET A 33 -7.25 -0.07 -6.18
N VAL A 34 -6.29 -0.02 -7.11
CA VAL A 34 -6.51 0.47 -8.47
C VAL A 34 -5.74 -0.36 -9.50
N THR A 35 -6.27 -0.41 -10.72
CA THR A 35 -5.74 -1.22 -11.83
C THR A 35 -4.54 -0.56 -12.51
N ASP A 36 -4.57 0.77 -12.67
CA ASP A 36 -3.45 1.55 -13.23
C ASP A 36 -2.73 2.33 -12.13
N PRO A 37 -1.75 1.71 -11.44
CA PRO A 37 -1.04 2.38 -10.36
C PRO A 37 -0.22 3.57 -10.86
N THR A 38 0.22 3.58 -12.13
CA THR A 38 1.02 4.70 -12.65
C THR A 38 0.18 5.97 -12.72
N PHE A 39 -1.02 5.86 -13.31
CA PHE A 39 -1.96 6.97 -13.36
C PHE A 39 -2.29 7.49 -11.96
N TRP A 40 -2.62 6.59 -11.02
CA TRP A 40 -3.10 6.99 -9.69
C TRP A 40 -2.01 7.52 -8.78
N VAL A 41 -0.76 7.05 -8.89
CA VAL A 41 0.39 7.67 -8.22
C VAL A 41 0.51 9.13 -8.63
N ASP A 42 0.39 9.43 -9.93
CA ASP A 42 0.50 10.79 -10.46
C ASP A 42 -0.62 11.70 -9.94
N GLN A 43 -1.82 11.15 -9.70
CA GLN A 43 -2.94 11.92 -9.14
C GLN A 43 -2.76 12.29 -7.67
N VAL A 44 -1.89 11.61 -6.92
CA VAL A 44 -1.75 11.81 -5.47
C VAL A 44 -0.36 12.30 -5.05
N LEU A 45 0.61 12.31 -5.97
CA LEU A 45 2.01 12.69 -5.69
C LEU A 45 2.11 14.13 -5.16
N ASP A 46 1.42 15.07 -5.82
CA ASP A 46 1.43 16.49 -5.44
C ASP A 46 0.63 16.80 -4.17
N LEU A 47 -0.12 15.82 -3.66
CA LEU A 47 -0.86 15.98 -2.39
C LEU A 47 0.06 15.84 -1.17
N GLN A 48 1.30 15.38 -1.35
CA GLN A 48 2.31 15.30 -0.28
C GLN A 48 1.80 14.51 0.96
N CYS A 49 1.10 13.41 0.69
CA CYS A 49 0.73 12.43 1.72
C CYS A 49 1.98 11.73 2.27
N GLU A 50 1.94 11.24 3.50
CA GLU A 50 3.09 10.56 4.10
C GLU A 50 3.45 9.26 3.37
N TYR A 51 2.44 8.46 3.04
CA TYR A 51 2.62 7.18 2.34
C TYR A 51 1.77 7.09 1.08
N ILE A 52 2.33 6.47 0.04
CA ILE A 52 1.58 5.95 -1.11
C ILE A 52 1.78 4.43 -1.14
N CYS A 53 0.70 3.69 -0.92
CA CYS A 53 0.70 2.24 -0.77
C CYS A 53 0.02 1.59 -1.96
N ILE A 54 0.78 0.77 -2.70
CA ILE A 54 0.32 0.16 -3.95
C ILE A 54 0.22 -1.36 -3.79
N HIS A 55 -0.81 -1.97 -4.37
CA HIS A 55 -0.94 -3.42 -4.41
C HIS A 55 0.17 -4.09 -5.22
N ALA A 56 0.84 -5.09 -4.64
CA ALA A 56 1.90 -5.84 -5.32
C ALA A 56 1.41 -6.52 -6.61
N GLU A 57 0.11 -6.86 -6.65
CA GLU A 57 -0.58 -7.53 -7.75
C GLU A 57 -0.60 -6.70 -9.05
N VAL A 58 -0.44 -5.37 -8.95
CA VAL A 58 -0.40 -4.44 -10.09
C VAL A 58 0.99 -3.83 -10.34
N LEU A 59 2.03 -4.29 -9.63
CA LEU A 59 3.38 -3.74 -9.72
C LEU A 59 4.32 -4.48 -10.68
N ASN A 60 3.86 -5.54 -11.36
CA ASN A 60 4.69 -6.28 -12.30
C ASN A 60 5.22 -5.36 -13.42
N GLY A 61 6.55 -5.29 -13.56
CA GLY A 61 7.22 -4.41 -14.53
C GLY A 61 7.25 -2.92 -14.15
N LEU A 62 6.69 -2.53 -12.99
CA LEU A 62 6.54 -1.13 -12.57
C LEU A 62 7.17 -0.81 -11.21
N ALA A 63 7.36 -1.83 -10.35
CA ALA A 63 7.72 -1.68 -8.93
C ALA A 63 8.82 -0.65 -8.67
N PHE A 64 10.05 -0.89 -9.15
CA PHE A 64 11.19 0.01 -8.92
C PHE A 64 10.92 1.44 -9.39
N ARG A 65 10.37 1.60 -10.60
CA ARG A 65 10.07 2.92 -11.16
C ARG A 65 9.06 3.72 -10.33
N LEU A 66 8.04 3.06 -9.79
CA LEU A 66 7.04 3.74 -8.97
C LEU A 66 7.56 4.01 -7.55
N ILE A 67 8.35 3.10 -6.97
CA ILE A 67 9.01 3.30 -5.68
C ILE A 67 9.95 4.51 -5.75
N ASP A 68 10.86 4.53 -6.74
CA ASP A 68 11.79 5.65 -6.96
C ASP A 68 11.03 6.97 -7.15
N LYS A 69 9.95 6.96 -7.95
CA LYS A 69 9.13 8.16 -8.18
C LYS A 69 8.50 8.70 -6.90
N ILE A 70 8.05 7.82 -6.00
CA ILE A 70 7.46 8.22 -4.71
C ILE A 70 8.55 8.80 -3.79
N HIS A 71 9.72 8.17 -3.73
CA HIS A 71 10.86 8.64 -2.94
C HIS A 71 11.45 9.96 -3.45
N ASP A 72 11.58 10.13 -4.77
CA ASP A 72 12.05 11.37 -5.42
C ASP A 72 11.14 12.56 -5.11
N ALA A 73 9.85 12.30 -4.86
CA ALA A 73 8.87 13.29 -4.41
C ALA A 73 8.94 13.58 -2.89
N GLY A 74 9.86 12.94 -2.17
CA GLY A 74 10.04 13.08 -0.72
C GLY A 74 9.02 12.31 0.12
N LEU A 75 8.26 11.39 -0.48
CA LEU A 75 7.20 10.63 0.18
C LEU A 75 7.68 9.20 0.47
N LYS A 76 6.92 8.44 1.28
CA LYS A 76 7.25 7.06 1.63
C LYS A 76 6.50 6.06 0.76
N ALA A 77 7.21 5.06 0.24
CA ALA A 77 6.64 4.02 -0.60
C ALA A 77 6.16 2.83 0.24
N GLY A 78 4.89 2.46 0.09
CA GLY A 78 4.29 1.30 0.73
C GLY A 78 3.84 0.25 -0.29
N VAL A 79 3.80 -1.00 0.12
CA VAL A 79 3.19 -2.08 -0.67
C VAL A 79 2.15 -2.83 0.14
N VAL A 80 1.04 -3.15 -0.50
CA VAL A 80 -0.08 -3.89 0.07
C VAL A 80 -0.14 -5.28 -0.56
N LEU A 81 -0.40 -6.30 0.25
CA LEU A 81 -0.58 -7.68 -0.20
C LEU A 81 -2.01 -8.16 0.10
N ASN A 82 -2.71 -8.64 -0.93
CA ASN A 82 -3.97 -9.36 -0.75
C ASN A 82 -3.75 -10.67 0.03
N PRO A 83 -4.81 -11.26 0.62
CA PRO A 83 -4.71 -12.47 1.43
C PRO A 83 -4.00 -13.64 0.73
N GLU A 84 -4.18 -13.81 -0.56
CA GLU A 84 -3.61 -14.87 -1.39
C GLU A 84 -2.18 -14.58 -1.90
N THR A 85 -1.77 -13.30 -1.94
CA THR A 85 -0.47 -12.92 -2.51
C THR A 85 0.66 -13.18 -1.52
N PRO A 86 1.64 -14.05 -1.84
CA PRO A 86 2.68 -14.40 -0.89
C PRO A 86 3.66 -13.24 -0.67
N VAL A 87 4.30 -13.21 0.51
CA VAL A 87 5.33 -12.20 0.86
C VAL A 87 6.51 -12.26 -0.12
N SER A 88 6.82 -13.43 -0.67
CA SER A 88 7.86 -13.59 -1.69
C SER A 88 7.66 -12.73 -2.94
N THR A 89 6.44 -12.29 -3.23
CA THR A 89 6.12 -11.38 -4.35
C THR A 89 6.90 -10.07 -4.27
N ILE A 90 7.20 -9.59 -3.06
CA ILE A 90 7.86 -8.29 -2.85
C ILE A 90 9.36 -8.42 -2.63
N PHE A 91 9.92 -9.62 -2.52
CA PHE A 91 11.36 -9.83 -2.28
C PHE A 91 12.29 -9.06 -3.22
N PRO A 92 11.99 -8.87 -4.52
CA PRO A 92 12.89 -8.13 -5.40
C PRO A 92 13.11 -6.67 -5.02
N TYR A 93 12.20 -6.06 -4.24
CA TYR A 93 12.23 -4.63 -3.90
C TYR A 93 11.86 -4.35 -2.44
N ILE A 94 11.83 -5.38 -1.59
CA ILE A 94 11.36 -5.28 -0.20
C ILE A 94 12.22 -4.35 0.66
N ASP A 95 13.52 -4.27 0.34
CA ASP A 95 14.51 -3.42 1.00
C ASP A 95 14.30 -1.93 0.72
N LEU A 96 13.58 -1.60 -0.35
CA LEU A 96 13.23 -0.23 -0.72
C LEU A 96 11.93 0.26 -0.06
N LEU A 97 11.18 -0.61 0.62
CA LEU A 97 9.87 -0.25 1.14
C LEU A 97 9.97 0.45 2.50
N ASP A 98 9.07 1.40 2.74
CA ASP A 98 8.90 2.07 4.03
C ASP A 98 7.74 1.49 4.83
N LYS A 99 6.79 0.83 4.16
CA LYS A 99 5.65 0.14 4.76
C LYS A 99 5.25 -1.10 3.97
N VAL A 100 4.94 -2.18 4.67
CA VAL A 100 4.26 -3.35 4.10
C VAL A 100 2.94 -3.57 4.83
N THR A 101 1.84 -3.53 4.09
CA THR A 101 0.49 -3.71 4.60
C THR A 101 -0.05 -5.07 4.18
N ILE A 102 -0.57 -5.83 5.13
CA ILE A 102 -1.24 -7.11 4.87
C ILE A 102 -2.74 -6.93 4.95
N MET A 103 -3.44 -7.21 3.85
CA MET A 103 -4.89 -7.37 3.88
C MET A 103 -5.23 -8.63 4.68
N THR A 104 -6.10 -8.48 5.67
CA THR A 104 -6.59 -9.54 6.56
C THR A 104 -8.01 -9.97 6.24
N VAL A 105 -8.57 -9.40 5.17
CA VAL A 105 -9.84 -9.71 4.49
C VAL A 105 -9.62 -9.52 2.99
N ASP A 106 -10.52 -10.04 2.15
CA ASP A 106 -10.49 -9.71 0.72
C ASP A 106 -10.77 -8.22 0.54
N PRO A 107 -10.00 -7.48 -0.28
CA PRO A 107 -10.13 -6.02 -0.35
C PRO A 107 -11.46 -5.59 -0.96
N GLY A 108 -11.98 -4.44 -0.50
CA GLY A 108 -13.08 -3.73 -1.15
C GLY A 108 -14.21 -3.28 -0.23
N PHE A 109 -14.53 -4.01 0.84
CA PHE A 109 -15.63 -3.69 1.75
C PHE A 109 -15.22 -3.77 3.22
N ALA A 110 -15.90 -3.01 4.08
CA ALA A 110 -15.70 -3.07 5.53
C ALA A 110 -16.57 -4.16 6.18
N GLY A 111 -16.19 -4.60 7.39
CA GLY A 111 -16.99 -5.55 8.19
C GLY A 111 -16.91 -7.00 7.70
N GLN A 112 -15.85 -7.33 6.97
CA GLN A 112 -15.62 -8.67 6.45
C GLN A 112 -15.03 -9.60 7.51
N ARG A 113 -15.09 -10.90 7.26
CA ARG A 113 -14.58 -11.91 8.17
C ARG A 113 -13.06 -11.91 8.15
N PHE A 114 -12.46 -11.68 9.32
CA PHE A 114 -11.01 -11.81 9.53
C PHE A 114 -10.48 -13.18 9.06
N LEU A 115 -9.38 -13.14 8.30
CA LEU A 115 -8.66 -14.30 7.80
C LEU A 115 -7.43 -14.57 8.65
N GLU A 116 -7.56 -15.41 9.69
CA GLU A 116 -6.46 -15.78 10.59
C GLU A 116 -5.23 -16.33 9.87
N SER A 117 -5.43 -16.96 8.71
CA SER A 117 -4.34 -17.44 7.86
C SER A 117 -3.43 -16.33 7.36
N THR A 118 -3.80 -15.06 7.40
CA THR A 118 -2.92 -13.95 7.00
C THR A 118 -1.85 -13.61 8.05
N LEU A 119 -2.03 -14.08 9.30
CA LEU A 119 -1.08 -13.81 10.39
C LEU A 119 0.32 -14.38 10.16
N TYR A 120 0.46 -15.47 9.38
CA TYR A 120 1.80 -15.98 9.05
C TYR A 120 2.63 -14.95 8.29
N LYS A 121 2.00 -14.12 7.44
CA LYS A 121 2.71 -13.08 6.67
C LYS A 121 3.31 -12.02 7.58
N ILE A 122 2.62 -11.67 8.67
CA ILE A 122 3.11 -10.73 9.68
C ILE A 122 4.35 -11.31 10.39
N GLN A 123 4.32 -12.60 10.72
CA GLN A 123 5.46 -13.29 11.34
C GLN A 123 6.66 -13.35 10.38
N GLU A 124 6.40 -13.71 9.12
CA GLU A 124 7.41 -13.77 8.05
C GLU A 124 8.05 -12.40 7.80
N LEU A 125 7.24 -11.35 7.63
CA LEU A 125 7.74 -9.99 7.44
C LEU A 125 8.56 -9.49 8.63
N ARG A 126 8.14 -9.81 9.86
CA ARG A 126 8.90 -9.46 11.07
C ARG A 126 10.25 -10.17 11.09
N GLN A 127 10.29 -11.45 10.74
CA GLN A 127 11.52 -12.23 10.70
C GLN A 127 12.48 -11.68 9.64
N LEU A 128 11.99 -11.47 8.41
CA LEU A 128 12.77 -10.89 7.32
C LEU A 128 13.35 -9.52 7.69
N ARG A 129 12.54 -8.67 8.33
CA ARG A 129 12.96 -7.34 8.77
C ARG A 129 14.14 -7.42 9.75
N VAL A 130 14.05 -8.28 10.76
CA VAL A 130 15.11 -8.45 11.76
C VAL A 130 16.37 -9.08 11.15
N GLN A 131 16.20 -10.09 10.30
CA GLN A 131 17.33 -10.82 9.72
C GLN A 131 18.15 -9.98 8.73
N ASN A 132 17.48 -9.13 7.95
CA ASN A 132 18.13 -8.36 6.89
C ASN A 132 18.33 -6.88 7.24
N GLY A 133 17.83 -6.43 8.39
CA GLY A 133 17.95 -5.04 8.83
C GLY A 133 17.08 -4.06 8.03
N TYR A 134 15.95 -4.53 7.47
CA TYR A 134 15.01 -3.66 6.75
C TYR A 134 14.32 -2.67 7.71
N HIS A 135 13.91 -1.51 7.18
CA HIS A 135 13.33 -0.42 7.97
C HIS A 135 11.80 -0.31 7.86
N TYR A 136 11.16 -1.06 6.95
CA TYR A 136 9.71 -0.95 6.76
C TYR A 136 8.92 -1.19 8.05
N ILE A 137 7.82 -0.46 8.21
CA ILE A 137 6.80 -0.78 9.20
C ILE A 137 5.86 -1.87 8.65
N ILE A 138 5.22 -2.62 9.55
CA ILE A 138 4.27 -3.67 9.19
C ILE A 138 2.88 -3.19 9.63
N GLU A 139 1.93 -3.18 8.72
CA GLU A 139 0.54 -2.75 8.94
C GLU A 139 -0.42 -3.89 8.60
N MET A 140 -1.57 -3.91 9.27
CA MET A 140 -2.69 -4.81 8.97
C MET A 140 -3.91 -3.97 8.58
N ASP A 141 -4.63 -4.39 7.54
CA ASP A 141 -5.88 -3.76 7.08
C ASP A 141 -6.99 -4.82 6.99
N GLY A 142 -8.18 -4.56 7.51
CA GLY A 142 -9.23 -5.56 7.78
C GLY A 142 -10.59 -5.00 8.17
#